data_AF-A0A9P0E6Y9-F1
#
_entry.id   AF-A0A9P0E6Y9-F1
#
_cell.length_a   1.000
_cell.length_b   1.000
_cell.length_c   1.000
_cell.angle_alpha   90.00
_cell.angle_beta   90.00
_cell.angle_gamma   90.00
#
_symmetry.space_group_name_H-M   'P 1'
#
loop_
_entity.id
_entity.type
_entity.pdbx_description
1 polymer ?
#
loop_
_entity_poly.entity_id
_entity_poly.type
_entity_poly.pdbx_seq_one_letter_code
_entity_poly.pdbx_strand_id
1 'polypeptide(L)'
;MPETSDLGRNFDTQHLDDIYDQAYLLHCWAIAPEERDWKYRLSIYYTKPQDSGVFTCSTPRGLTNSLPVFVTDVQCGRISGLGQLRVRMEGTRLGQSVHFHCPTGFRLNGTANLTCRASGEYN
;
A
#
# COMPACT_ATOMS: atom_id res chain seq x y z
N MET A 1 -17.86 14.43 -25.44
CA MET A 1 -16.58 13.86 -25.88
C MET A 1 -15.58 14.18 -24.78
N PRO A 2 -15.21 13.27 -23.87
CA PRO A 2 -14.31 13.64 -22.78
C PRO A 2 -12.86 13.35 -23.19
N GLU A 3 -12.07 14.41 -23.11
CA GLU A 3 -10.63 14.44 -23.26
C GLU A 3 -9.97 13.56 -22.18
N THR A 4 -9.06 12.71 -22.63
CA THR A 4 -8.23 11.82 -21.82
C THR A 4 -7.36 12.65 -20.87
N SER A 5 -7.52 12.45 -19.57
CA SER A 5 -6.57 12.94 -18.57
C SER A 5 -5.32 12.07 -18.63
N ASP A 6 -4.27 12.59 -19.28
CA ASP A 6 -2.98 11.92 -19.37
C ASP A 6 -2.33 11.81 -17.99
N LEU A 7 -2.30 10.60 -17.44
CA LEU A 7 -1.38 10.20 -16.38
C LEU A 7 0.02 10.07 -17.00
N GLY A 8 0.63 11.22 -17.29
CA GLY A 8 1.99 11.28 -17.84
C GLY A 8 3.03 10.88 -16.79
N ARG A 9 3.48 9.62 -16.80
CA ARG A 9 4.91 9.39 -16.60
C ARG A 9 5.56 9.56 -17.97
N ASN A 10 6.46 10.53 -18.11
CA ASN A 10 7.48 10.50 -19.16
C ASN A 10 8.36 9.27 -18.90
N PHE A 11 7.90 8.09 -19.33
CA PHE A 11 8.77 6.94 -19.49
C PHE A 11 9.42 7.08 -20.86
N ASP A 12 10.68 7.49 -20.83
CA ASP A 12 11.57 7.48 -21.98
C ASP A 12 11.53 6.08 -22.60
N THR A 13 11.13 6.01 -23.87
CA THR A 13 10.70 4.78 -24.58
C THR A 13 11.87 3.89 -25.01
N GLN A 14 13.03 4.01 -24.39
CA GLN A 14 14.28 3.40 -24.86
C GLN A 14 14.85 2.26 -23.98
N HIS A 15 14.09 1.75 -23.01
CA HIS A 15 14.53 0.60 -22.19
C HIS A 15 13.49 -0.54 -22.16
N LEU A 16 12.86 -0.77 -23.32
CA LEU A 16 11.74 -1.68 -23.54
C LEU A 16 12.14 -2.98 -24.25
N ASP A 17 13.31 -3.55 -23.96
CA ASP A 17 13.73 -4.80 -24.65
C ASP A 17 14.02 -6.01 -23.77
N ASP A 18 13.92 -5.96 -22.44
CA ASP A 18 14.15 -7.17 -21.63
C ASP A 18 13.11 -7.39 -20.53
N ILE A 19 12.40 -8.52 -20.69
CA ILE A 19 11.57 -9.26 -19.72
C ILE A 19 10.04 -9.06 -19.88
N TYR A 20 9.52 -9.71 -20.93
CA TYR A 20 8.39 -10.64 -20.90
C TYR A 20 7.29 -10.45 -19.82
N ASP A 21 6.19 -9.87 -20.32
CA ASP A 21 4.82 -10.41 -20.31
C ASP A 21 3.84 -10.03 -19.16
N GLN A 22 2.76 -9.35 -19.58
CA GLN A 22 1.46 -9.10 -18.91
C GLN A 22 1.38 -8.18 -17.68
N ALA A 23 1.50 -6.87 -17.85
CA ALA A 23 0.97 -5.94 -16.84
C ALA A 23 0.38 -4.61 -17.35
N TYR A 24 0.16 -4.45 -18.65
CA TYR A 24 -0.40 -3.21 -19.17
C TYR A 24 -1.39 -3.52 -20.28
N LEU A 25 -2.67 -3.63 -19.91
CA LEU A 25 -3.88 -3.25 -20.65
C LEU A 25 -5.09 -4.00 -20.08
N LEU A 26 -5.90 -3.33 -19.25
CA LEU A 26 -7.37 -3.17 -19.38
C LEU A 26 -8.00 -2.71 -18.04
N HIS A 27 -8.46 -1.46 -18.03
CA HIS A 27 -9.51 -0.90 -17.17
C HIS A 27 -9.35 -1.01 -15.64
N CYS A 28 -8.58 -0.09 -15.03
CA CYS A 28 -8.78 0.28 -13.63
C CYS A 28 -9.83 1.39 -13.52
N TRP A 29 -11.11 1.02 -13.53
CA TRP A 29 -12.22 1.93 -13.21
C TRP A 29 -12.34 2.14 -11.69
N ALA A 30 -12.80 3.31 -11.26
CA ALA A 30 -13.35 3.50 -9.91
C ALA A 30 -14.55 2.56 -9.73
N ILE A 31 -14.68 1.91 -8.57
CA ILE A 31 -15.58 0.78 -8.30
C ILE A 31 -17.08 1.14 -8.51
N ALA A 32 -17.42 2.42 -8.54
CA ALA A 32 -18.74 2.90 -8.97
C ALA A 32 -18.67 3.93 -10.12
N PRO A 33 -19.67 3.97 -11.03
CA PRO A 33 -19.71 4.94 -12.15
C PRO A 33 -19.67 6.41 -11.68
N GLU A 34 -20.36 6.71 -10.59
CA GLU A 34 -20.44 8.04 -9.94
C GLU A 34 -19.12 8.54 -9.33
N GLU A 35 -18.17 7.64 -9.10
CA GLU A 35 -16.85 7.98 -8.60
C GLU A 35 -15.87 8.39 -9.72
N ARG A 36 -16.18 8.07 -10.98
CA ARG A 36 -15.29 8.31 -12.12
C ARG A 36 -15.20 9.79 -12.51
N ASP A 37 -16.18 10.60 -12.10
CA ASP A 37 -16.24 12.02 -12.45
C ASP A 37 -15.25 12.88 -11.64
N TRP A 38 -14.74 12.36 -10.51
CA TRP A 38 -13.90 13.13 -9.60
C TRP A 38 -12.81 12.35 -8.86
N LYS A 39 -12.79 11.00 -8.95
CA LYS A 39 -11.73 10.17 -8.38
C LYS A 39 -10.82 9.61 -9.46
N TYR A 40 -9.51 9.77 -9.24
CA TYR A 40 -8.48 9.08 -10.00
C TYR A 40 -8.07 7.81 -9.28
N ARG A 41 -7.95 6.70 -10.01
CA ARG A 41 -7.48 5.41 -9.49
C ARG A 41 -6.08 5.11 -10.03
N LEU A 42 -5.09 5.08 -9.15
CA LEU A 42 -3.78 4.51 -9.44
C LEU A 42 -3.80 3.02 -9.10
N SER A 43 -3.32 2.17 -10.00
CA SER A 43 -3.22 0.73 -9.76
C SER A 43 -1.90 0.23 -10.30
N ILE A 44 -1.10 -0.38 -9.41
CA ILE A 44 0.22 -0.91 -9.71
C ILE A 44 0.17 -2.38 -9.29
N TYR A 45 0.41 -3.28 -10.22
CA TYR A 45 0.34 -4.72 -10.00
C TYR A 45 1.75 -5.29 -9.90
N TYR A 46 1.91 -6.37 -9.12
CA TYR A 46 3.19 -7.06 -8.93
C TYR A 46 4.35 -6.10 -8.58
N THR A 47 4.05 -5.13 -7.72
CA THR A 47 4.91 -4.00 -7.38
C THR A 47 6.30 -4.46 -6.93
N LYS A 48 7.33 -3.90 -7.54
CA LYS A 48 8.74 -4.03 -7.16
C LYS A 48 9.22 -2.75 -6.48
N PRO A 49 10.30 -2.80 -5.69
CA PRO A 49 10.84 -1.61 -5.02
C PRO A 49 11.12 -0.43 -5.97
N GLN A 50 11.52 -0.73 -7.22
CA GLN A 50 11.76 0.23 -8.30
C GLN A 50 10.51 0.99 -8.78
N ASP A 51 9.31 0.53 -8.45
CA ASP A 51 8.05 1.21 -8.78
C ASP A 51 7.73 2.36 -7.82
N SER A 52 8.57 2.55 -6.78
CA SER A 52 8.49 3.70 -5.87
C SER A 52 8.74 5.01 -6.61
N GLY A 53 7.96 6.04 -6.30
CA GLY A 53 8.10 7.34 -6.93
C GLY A 53 6.96 8.29 -6.61
N VAL A 54 7.00 9.47 -7.20
CA VAL A 54 5.94 10.47 -7.09
C VAL A 54 5.06 10.39 -8.33
N PHE A 55 3.78 10.14 -8.13
CA PHE A 55 2.77 10.06 -9.18
C PHE A 55 2.02 11.38 -9.23
N THR A 56 2.21 12.13 -10.30
CA THR A 56 1.59 13.45 -10.47
C THR A 56 0.50 13.38 -11.53
N CYS A 57 -0.71 13.78 -11.17
CA CYS A 57 -1.78 14.06 -12.11
C CYS A 57 -1.81 15.57 -12.37
N SER A 58 -1.87 15.96 -13.64
CA SER A 58 -2.05 17.34 -14.07
C SER A 58 -3.36 17.49 -14.84
N THR A 59 -4.05 18.60 -14.65
CA THR A 59 -5.21 18.98 -15.45
C THR A 59 -4.78 19.91 -16.59
N PRO A 60 -5.51 19.98 -17.72
CA PRO A 60 -5.25 20.97 -18.78
C PRO A 60 -5.30 22.43 -18.29
N ARG A 61 -5.96 22.67 -17.15
CA ARG A 61 -6.04 23.98 -16.48
C ARG A 61 -4.85 24.28 -15.56
N GLY A 62 -3.83 23.41 -15.55
CA GLY A 62 -2.60 23.60 -14.76
C GLY A 62 -2.69 23.19 -13.28
N LEU A 63 -3.84 22.66 -12.82
CA LEU A 63 -3.93 22.09 -11.47
C LEU A 63 -3.16 20.77 -11.42
N THR A 64 -2.36 20.56 -10.38
CA THR A 64 -1.58 19.34 -10.20
C THR A 64 -1.84 18.71 -8.83
N ASN A 65 -1.79 17.39 -8.76
CA ASN A 65 -1.86 16.63 -7.52
C ASN A 65 -0.80 15.53 -7.57
N SER A 66 0.03 15.44 -6.53
CA SER A 66 1.16 14.53 -6.49
C SER A 66 1.04 13.58 -5.30
N LEU A 67 1.23 12.29 -5.56
CA LEU A 67 1.13 11.20 -4.60
C LEU A 67 2.48 10.49 -4.50
N PRO A 68 3.22 10.63 -3.38
CA PRO A 68 4.41 9.83 -3.15
C PRO A 68 4.01 8.39 -2.80
N VAL A 69 4.54 7.42 -3.53
CA VAL A 69 4.31 5.99 -3.32
C VAL A 69 5.64 5.31 -3.06
N PHE A 70 5.72 4.55 -1.97
CA PHE A 70 6.89 3.76 -1.60
C PHE A 70 6.50 2.29 -1.60
N VAL A 71 7.18 1.50 -2.42
CA VAL A 71 7.07 0.05 -2.47
C VAL A 71 8.25 -0.52 -1.70
N THR A 72 7.97 -1.03 -0.50
CA THR A 72 8.98 -1.59 0.39
C THR A 72 8.48 -2.90 0.98
N ASP A 73 9.36 -3.90 1.08
CA ASP A 73 9.05 -5.12 1.83
C ASP A 73 9.32 -4.87 3.32
N VAL A 74 8.26 -4.56 4.06
CA VAL A 74 8.36 -4.28 5.49
C VAL A 74 7.95 -5.49 6.29
N GLN A 75 8.91 -5.97 7.08
CA GLN A 75 8.78 -7.13 7.95
C GLN A 75 9.11 -6.71 9.39
N CYS A 76 8.09 -6.68 10.25
CA CYS A 76 8.28 -6.44 11.67
C CYS A 76 8.85 -7.68 12.38
N GLY A 77 9.41 -7.46 13.58
CA GLY A 77 9.93 -8.53 14.43
C GLY A 77 8.85 -9.54 14.85
N ARG A 78 9.26 -10.77 15.18
CA ARG A 78 8.33 -11.76 15.74
C ARG A 78 8.20 -11.53 17.23
N ILE A 79 6.99 -11.30 17.73
CA ILE A 79 6.74 -11.09 19.15
C ILE A 79 6.48 -12.45 19.81
N SER A 80 7.31 -12.83 20.76
CA SER A 80 7.07 -13.97 21.65
C SER A 80 6.26 -13.55 22.88
N GLY A 81 5.39 -14.44 23.35
CA GLY A 81 4.66 -14.20 24.60
C GLY A 81 5.61 -14.09 25.79
N LEU A 82 5.32 -13.14 26.67
CA LEU A 82 6.04 -12.93 27.93
C LEU A 82 5.15 -13.42 29.09
N GLY A 83 5.64 -14.42 29.84
CA GLY A 83 4.93 -14.97 31.00
C GLY A 83 3.57 -15.58 30.64
N GLN A 84 2.51 -15.10 31.29
CA GLN A 84 1.13 -15.58 31.12
C GLN A 84 0.41 -14.91 29.93
N LEU A 85 1.06 -13.99 29.21
CA LEU A 85 0.45 -13.26 28.11
C LEU A 85 0.30 -14.17 26.87
N ARG A 86 -0.94 -14.35 26.41
CA ARG A 86 -1.23 -15.06 25.17
C ARG A 86 -1.11 -14.10 23.99
N VAL A 87 -0.25 -14.44 23.05
CA VAL A 87 0.01 -13.64 21.85
C VAL A 87 -0.48 -14.40 20.63
N ARG A 88 -1.33 -13.76 19.84
CA ARG A 88 -1.79 -14.28 18.55
C ARG A 88 -1.35 -13.31 17.45
N MET A 89 -0.46 -13.77 16.58
CA MET A 89 -0.02 -13.01 15.41
C MET A 89 -0.77 -13.49 14.17
N GLU A 90 -1.25 -12.57 13.35
CA GLU A 90 -1.73 -12.88 11.99
C GLU A 90 -0.55 -13.11 11.05
N GLY A 91 0.51 -12.35 11.27
CA GLY A 91 1.76 -12.38 10.53
C GLY A 91 2.65 -11.23 11.01
N THR A 92 3.74 -11.01 10.30
CA THR A 92 4.74 -9.99 10.67
C THR A 92 4.87 -8.90 9.59
N ARG A 93 4.08 -8.97 8.50
CA ARG A 93 4.18 -8.04 7.35
C ARG A 93 3.45 -6.73 7.63
N LEU A 94 3.73 -5.70 6.85
CA LEU A 94 3.03 -4.41 6.91
C LEU A 94 1.50 -4.57 7.02
N GLY A 95 0.89 -3.90 7.99
CA GLY A 95 -0.54 -3.94 8.24
C GLY A 95 -1.07 -5.19 8.95
N GLN A 96 -0.24 -6.23 9.14
CA GLN A 96 -0.61 -7.38 9.96
C GLN A 96 -0.67 -7.00 11.43
N SER A 97 -1.60 -7.63 12.16
CA SER A 97 -1.84 -7.32 13.56
C SER A 97 -1.42 -8.45 14.51
N VAL A 98 -1.05 -8.04 15.71
CA VAL A 98 -0.74 -8.91 16.85
C VAL A 98 -1.73 -8.61 17.96
N HIS A 99 -2.38 -9.66 18.45
CA HIS A 99 -3.42 -9.58 19.46
C HIS A 99 -2.92 -10.19 20.77
N PHE A 100 -3.11 -9.45 21.84
CA PHE A 100 -2.71 -9.80 23.19
C PHE A 100 -3.92 -10.15 24.04
N HIS A 101 -3.80 -11.25 24.77
CA HIS A 101 -4.85 -11.71 25.66
C HIS A 101 -4.28 -12.19 26.98
N CYS A 102 -4.90 -11.77 28.08
CA CYS A 102 -4.55 -12.25 29.42
C CYS A 102 -5.51 -13.37 29.84
N PRO A 103 -5.04 -14.39 30.56
CA PRO A 103 -5.90 -15.39 31.16
C PRO A 103 -6.80 -14.77 32.24
N THR A 104 -7.88 -15.47 32.59
CA THR A 104 -8.84 -15.04 33.62
C THR A 104 -8.14 -14.72 34.93
N GLY A 105 -8.51 -13.60 35.55
CA GLY A 105 -7.89 -13.10 36.79
C GLY A 105 -6.71 -12.15 36.55
N PHE A 106 -6.24 -12.01 35.31
CA PHE A 106 -5.22 -11.04 34.91
C PHE A 106 -5.83 -9.96 34.02
N ARG A 107 -5.24 -8.77 34.07
CA ARG A 107 -5.64 -7.63 33.24
C ARG A 107 -4.45 -7.17 32.41
N LEU A 108 -4.70 -6.93 31.13
CA LEU A 108 -3.69 -6.37 30.24
C LEU A 108 -3.39 -4.93 30.62
N ASN A 109 -2.11 -4.60 30.77
CA ASN A 109 -1.65 -3.24 30.98
C ASN A 109 -0.93 -2.76 29.72
N GLY A 110 -1.62 -1.96 28.91
CA GLY A 110 -1.13 -1.50 27.60
C GLY A 110 -2.14 -1.76 26.48
N THR A 111 -1.68 -1.73 25.24
CA THR A 111 -2.49 -1.96 24.03
C THR A 111 -2.76 -3.45 23.82
N ALA A 112 -4.02 -3.79 23.56
CA ALA A 112 -4.45 -5.15 23.27
C ALA A 112 -4.07 -5.61 21.87
N ASN A 113 -3.92 -4.68 20.92
CA ASN A 113 -3.57 -4.97 19.56
C ASN A 113 -2.41 -4.05 19.14
N LEU A 114 -1.47 -4.60 18.38
CA LEU A 114 -0.42 -3.84 17.72
C LEU A 114 -0.45 -4.12 16.22
N THR A 115 -0.20 -3.10 15.41
CA THR A 115 -0.14 -3.23 13.94
C THR A 115 1.28 -2.96 13.45
N CYS A 116 1.77 -3.79 12.53
CA CYS A 116 3.07 -3.58 11.89
C CYS A 116 3.02 -2.34 10.97
N ARG A 117 3.85 -1.33 11.25
CA ARG A 117 3.92 -0.08 10.50
C ARG A 117 4.99 -0.11 9.42
N ALA A 118 4.94 0.88 8.52
CA ALA A 118 5.93 1.07 7.45
C ALA A 118 7.36 1.30 7.98
N SER A 119 7.52 1.69 9.25
CA SER A 119 8.83 1.79 9.91
C SER A 119 9.46 0.42 10.24
N GLY A 120 8.72 -0.68 10.13
CA GLY A 120 9.15 -2.00 10.61
C GLY A 120 8.92 -2.21 12.12
N GLU A 121 8.24 -1.27 12.77
CA GLU A 121 7.90 -1.34 14.19
C GLU A 121 6.39 -1.51 14.42
N TYR A 122 6.04 -2.01 15.61
CA TYR A 122 4.66 -2.19 16.05
C TYR A 122 4.15 -0.96 16.81
N ASN A 123 2.86 -0.65 16.63
CA ASN A 123 2.14 0.37 17.42
C ASN A 123 0.70 -0.06 17.71
#